data_AF-A0A662N8K1-F1
#
_entry.id   AF-A0A662N8K1-F1
#
_cell.length_a   1.000
_cell.length_b   1.000
_cell.length_c   1.000
_cell.angle_alpha   90.00
_cell.angle_beta   90.00
_cell.angle_gamma   90.00
#
_symmetry.space_group_name_H-M   'P 1'
#
loop_
_entity.id
_entity.type
_entity.pdbx_description
1 polymer ?
#
loop_
_entity_poly.entity_id
_entity_poly.type
_entity_poly.pdbx_seq_one_letter_code
_entity_poly.pdbx_strand_id
1 'polypeptide(L)' 'MEKKYYAINWYEYHVWVESGYYSDDDEAERNLTRNNPQIILNQEEMEAVVESVITDFPNLRAKLKSI' A
#
# COMPACT_ATOMS: atom_id res chain seq x y z
N MET A 1 -0.35 18.20 9.99
CA MET A 1 -1.29 17.13 10.41
C MET A 1 -0.82 15.88 9.72
N GLU A 2 -0.59 14.79 10.46
CA GLU A 2 -0.06 13.56 9.87
C GLU A 2 -1.15 12.84 9.06
N LYS A 3 -0.75 12.25 7.93
CA LYS A 3 -1.59 11.42 7.07
C LYS A 3 -1.02 10.01 7.00
N LYS A 4 -1.87 9.03 6.72
CA LYS A 4 -1.43 7.63 6.58
C LYS A 4 -0.93 7.36 5.17
N TYR A 5 0.27 6.79 5.08
CA TYR A 5 0.91 6.40 3.82
C TYR A 5 1.17 4.90 3.78
N TYR A 6 1.22 4.34 2.57
CA TYR A 6 1.47 2.93 2.32
C TYR A 6 2.63 2.76 1.35
N ALA A 7 3.47 1.75 1.61
CA ALA A 7 4.48 1.29 0.68
C ALA A 7 4.23 -0.17 0.34
N ILE A 8 4.19 -0.47 -0.95
CA ILE A 8 4.16 -1.84 -1.46
C ILE A 8 5.60 -2.23 -1.77
N ASN A 9 6.13 -3.16 -0.99
CA ASN A 9 7.47 -3.69 -1.16
C ASN A 9 7.42 -4.93 -2.06
N TRP A 10 8.38 -5.03 -2.99
CA TRP A 10 8.63 -6.26 -3.74
C TRP A 10 10.12 -6.62 -3.68
N TYR A 11 10.45 -7.74 -3.05
CA TYR A 11 11.81 -8.26 -2.99
C TYR A 11 11.80 -9.78 -3.09
N GLU A 12 12.66 -10.36 -3.93
CA GLU A 12 12.80 -11.83 -4.09
C GLU A 12 11.48 -12.61 -4.17
N TYR A 13 10.53 -12.14 -5.00
CA TYR A 13 9.19 -12.75 -5.16
C TYR A 13 8.26 -12.65 -3.94
N HIS A 14 8.65 -11.92 -2.89
CA HIS A 14 7.80 -11.59 -1.77
C HIS A 14 7.22 -10.19 -1.93
N VAL A 15 5.91 -10.07 -1.70
CA VAL A 15 5.17 -8.80 -1.69
C VAL A 15 4.59 -8.59 -0.30
N TRP A 16 4.83 -7.43 0.30
CA TRP A 16 4.20 -7.03 1.56
C TRP A 16 3.92 -5.53 1.57
N VAL A 17 2.97 -5.13 2.42
CA VAL A 17 2.58 -3.73 2.60
C VAL A 17 3.09 -3.24 3.95
N GLU A 18 3.76 -2.10 3.95
CA GLU A 18 4.11 -1.33 5.15
C GLU A 18 3.30 -0.04 5.18
N SER A 19 3.04 0.51 6.36
CA SER A 19 2.32 1.77 6.49
C SER A 19 2.75 2.55 7.73
N GLY A 20 2.61 3.88 7.67
CA GLY A 20 2.93 4.79 8.76
C GLY A 20 2.17 6.12 8.65
N TYR A 21 2.33 6.98 9.64
CA TYR A 21 1.77 8.34 9.67
C TYR A 21 2.89 9.36 9.50
N TYR A 22 2.76 10.27 8.54
CA TYR A 22 3.80 11.24 8.15
C TYR A 22 3.20 12.61 7.79
N SER A 23 3.99 13.67 7.87
CA SER A 23 3.57 15.03 7.56
C SER A 23 3.37 15.27 6.07
N ASP A 24 4.19 14.62 5.24
CA ASP A 24 4.25 14.80 3.79
C ASP A 24 4.87 13.58 3.09
N ASP A 25 4.85 13.63 1.77
CA ASP A 25 5.30 12.55 0.89
C ASP A 25 6.83 12.33 1.00
N ASP A 26 7.62 13.39 1.19
CA ASP A 26 9.08 13.32 1.33
C ASP A 26 9.49 12.61 2.63
N GLU A 27 8.76 12.84 3.72
CA GLU A 27 8.94 12.15 4.98
C GLU A 27 8.51 10.68 4.88
N ALA A 28 7.37 10.42 4.24
CA ALA A 28 6.90 9.06 4.00
C ALA A 28 7.90 8.26 3.15
N GLU A 29 8.44 8.84 2.07
CA GLU A 29 9.44 8.21 1.22
C GLU A 29 10.70 7.86 2.02
N ARG A 30 11.27 8.80 2.77
CA ARG A 30 12.47 8.56 3.59
C ARG A 30 12.30 7.44 4.62
N ASN A 31 11.12 7.32 5.21
CA ASN A 31 10.88 6.35 6.29
C ASN A 31 10.45 4.97 5.78
N LEU A 32 9.75 4.92 4.64
CA LEU A 32 9.24 3.67 4.06
C LEU A 32 10.22 3.05 3.04
N THR A 33 11.14 3.81 2.44
CA THR A 33 12.18 3.25 1.54
C THR A 33 13.24 2.46 2.28
N ARG A 34 13.12 1.12 2.22
CA ARG A 34 14.13 0.19 2.75
C ARG A 34 14.76 -0.70 1.68
N ASN A 35 14.01 -1.14 0.68
CA ASN A 35 14.49 -2.08 -0.35
C ASN A 35 13.81 -1.83 -1.69
N ASN A 36 14.59 -1.62 -2.76
CA ASN A 36 14.10 -1.38 -4.12
C ASN A 36 13.51 -2.65 -4.78
N PRO A 37 12.48 -2.53 -5.65
CA PRO A 37 11.69 -1.34 -5.98
C PRO A 37 10.44 -1.18 -5.10
N GLN A 38 10.08 0.07 -4.77
CA GLN A 38 8.85 0.40 -4.03
C GLN A 38 7.94 1.29 -4.87
N ILE A 39 6.63 1.05 -4.76
CA ILE A 39 5.60 1.98 -5.22
C ILE A 39 4.98 2.60 -3.95
N ILE A 40 5.11 3.92 -3.83
CA ILE A 40 4.47 4.70 -2.75
C ILE A 40 3.15 5.21 -3.30
N LEU A 41 2.06 4.96 -2.56
CA LEU A 41 0.72 5.33 -2.95
C LEU A 41 0.06 6.09 -1.81
N ASN A 42 -0.66 7.17 -2.15
CA ASN A 42 -1.56 7.82 -1.22
C ASN A 42 -2.82 6.96 -0.97
N GLN A 43 -3.72 7.40 -0.08
CA GLN A 43 -4.92 6.62 0.26
C GLN A 43 -5.83 6.37 -0.96
N GLU A 44 -6.09 7.38 -1.77
CA GLU A 44 -6.98 7.26 -2.94
C GLU A 44 -6.38 6.30 -3.99
N GLU A 45 -5.08 6.40 -4.23
CA GLU A 45 -4.35 5.51 -5.12
C GLU A 45 -4.32 4.06 -4.61
N MET A 46 -4.16 3.87 -3.30
CA MET A 46 -4.23 2.54 -2.69
C MET A 46 -5.63 1.95 -2.79
N GLU A 47 -6.67 2.76 -2.56
CA GLU A 47 -8.06 2.34 -2.74
C GLU A 47 -8.32 1.89 -4.19
N ALA A 48 -7.83 2.64 -5.19
CA ALA A 48 -7.94 2.26 -6.60
C ALA A 48 -7.20 0.94 -6.92
N VAL A 49 -6.01 0.72 -6.37
CA VAL A 49 -5.28 -0.55 -6.52
C VAL A 49 -6.05 -1.70 -5.90
N VAL A 50 -6.60 -1.51 -4.70
CA VAL A 50 -7.41 -2.53 -4.01
C VAL A 50 -8.67 -2.85 -4.82
N GLU A 51 -9.38 -1.84 -5.34
CA GLU A 51 -10.55 -2.05 -6.19
C GLU A 51 -10.20 -2.81 -7.48
N SER A 52 -9.08 -2.49 -8.13
CA SER A 52 -8.61 -3.22 -9.32
C SER A 52 -8.33 -4.69 -9.00
N VAL A 53 -7.57 -4.96 -7.91
CA VAL A 53 -7.26 -6.34 -7.49
C VAL A 53 -8.52 -7.12 -7.14
N ILE A 54 -9.48 -6.50 -6.43
CA ILE A 54 -10.74 -7.16 -6.07
C ILE A 54 -11.60 -7.43 -7.32
N THR A 55 -11.57 -6.53 -8.31
CA THR A 55 -12.28 -6.71 -9.58
C THR A 55 -11.74 -7.91 -10.34
N ASP A 56 -10.42 -8.03 -10.43
CA ASP A 56 -9.75 -9.15 -11.12
C ASP A 56 -9.81 -10.46 -10.30
N PHE A 57 -9.90 -10.37 -8.97
CA PHE A 57 -9.96 -11.50 -8.05
C PHE A 57 -11.15 -11.38 -7.07
N PRO A 58 -12.40 -11.58 -7.54
CA PRO A 58 -13.62 -11.30 -6.76
C PRO A 58 -13.75 -12.13 -5.47
N ASN A 59 -13.07 -13.28 -5.40
CA ASN A 59 -13.03 -14.13 -4.21
C ASN A 59 -12.36 -13.46 -3.01
N LEU A 60 -11.49 -12.46 -3.22
CA LEU A 60 -10.89 -11.67 -2.15
C LEU A 60 -11.91 -10.73 -1.49
N ARG A 61 -12.90 -10.25 -2.27
CA ARG A 61 -14.00 -9.41 -1.75
C ARG A 61 -14.78 -10.10 -0.64
N ALA A 62 -14.99 -11.41 -0.78
CA ALA A 62 -15.70 -12.21 0.21
C ALA A 62 -14.93 -12.32 1.53
N LYS A 63 -13.59 -12.39 1.47
CA LYS A 63 -12.72 -12.44 2.67
C LYS A 63 -12.63 -11.11 3.40
N LEU A 64 -12.66 -9.98 2.69
CA LEU A 64 -12.65 -8.65 3.31
C LEU A 64 -13.95 -8.35 4.09
N LYS A 65 -15.08 -8.92 3.68
CA LYS A 65 -16.37 -8.77 4.39
C LYS A 65 -16.48 -9.63 5.65
N SER A 66 -15.55 -10.56 5.88
CA SER A 66 -15.55 -11.47 7.03
C SER A 66 -14.62 -11.05 8.17
N ILE A 67 -13.96 -9.90 8.01
CA ILE A 67 -13.12 -9.23 9.01
C ILE A 67 -13.92 -8.04 9.54
#